data_AF-A0A4Q9I193-F1
#
_entry.id   AF-A0A4Q9I193-F1
#
_cell.length_a   1.000
_cell.length_b   1.000
_cell.length_c   1.000
_cell.angle_alpha   90.00
_cell.angle_beta   90.00
_cell.angle_gamma   90.00
#
_symmetry.space_group_name_H-M   'P 1'
#
loop_
_entity.id
_entity.type
_entity.pdbx_description
1 polymer ?
#
loop_
_entity_poly.entity_id
_entity_poly.type
_entity_poly.pdbx_seq_one_letter_code
_entity_poly.pdbx_strand_id
1 'polypeptide(L)' 'MSPTPSAPTTTVVPASEANESIRRFVRTRRGAAWTAQDMAEYAVLLEVWTHAARKPVVEAA' A
#
# COMPACT_ATOMS: atom_id res chain seq x y z
N MET A 1 8.73 3.75 -38.99
CA MET A 1 8.12 3.03 -37.86
C MET A 1 8.88 3.45 -36.61
N SER A 2 8.32 4.35 -35.79
CA SER A 2 8.92 4.75 -34.51
C SER A 2 8.19 4.03 -33.39
N PRO A 3 8.88 3.29 -32.50
CA PRO A 3 8.21 2.70 -31.35
C PRO A 3 7.85 3.82 -30.38
N THR A 4 6.55 3.97 -30.09
CA THR A 4 6.09 4.82 -29.00
C THR A 4 6.68 4.28 -27.69
N PRO A 5 7.38 5.09 -26.89
CA PRO A 5 7.86 4.65 -25.59
C PRO A 5 6.65 4.40 -24.68
N SER A 6 6.47 3.15 -24.24
CA SER A 6 5.52 2.82 -23.19
C SER A 6 5.91 3.58 -21.93
N ALA A 7 5.08 4.56 -21.55
CA ALA A 7 5.25 5.25 -20.28
C ALA A 7 5.22 4.20 -19.15
N PRO A 8 6.11 4.32 -18.14
CA PRO A 8 6.04 3.45 -16.98
C PRO A 8 4.71 3.74 -16.28
N THR A 9 3.78 2.79 -16.35
CA THR A 9 2.58 2.81 -15.54
C THR A 9 3.04 2.59 -14.09
N THR A 10 3.37 3.67 -13.40
CA THR A 10 3.50 3.65 -11.94
C THR A 10 2.09 3.46 -11.41
N THR A 11 1.64 2.21 -11.35
CA THR A 11 0.32 1.86 -10.84
C THR A 11 0.27 2.30 -9.39
N VAL A 12 -0.40 3.42 -9.14
CA VAL A 12 -0.65 3.94 -7.81
C VAL A 12 -1.56 2.94 -7.12
N VAL A 13 -1.08 2.32 -6.03
CA VAL A 13 -1.90 1.41 -5.23
C VAL A 13 -3.08 2.19 -4.63
N PRO A 14 -4.34 1.80 -4.90
CA PRO A 14 -5.49 2.41 -4.27
C PRO A 14 -5.49 2.19 -2.76
N ALA A 15 -6.05 3.14 -2.00
CA ALA A 15 -6.13 3.03 -0.54
C ALA A 15 -6.91 1.79 -0.08
N SER A 16 -7.90 1.34 -0.86
CA SER A 16 -8.66 0.11 -0.59
C SER A 16 -7.78 -1.14 -0.67
N GLU A 17 -6.94 -1.24 -1.70
CA GLU A 17 -6.02 -2.38 -1.90
C GLU A 17 -4.93 -2.43 -0.82
N ALA A 18 -4.39 -1.26 -0.44
CA ALA A 18 -3.47 -1.15 0.68
C ALA A 18 -4.12 -1.59 2.01
N ASN A 19 -5.38 -1.19 2.24
CA ASN A 19 -6.13 -1.58 3.43
C ASN A 19 -6.46 -3.09 3.45
N GLU A 20 -6.75 -3.70 2.31
CA GLU A 20 -6.93 -5.16 2.21
C GLU A 20 -5.64 -5.93 2.54
N SER A 21 -4.50 -5.42 2.08
CA SER A 21 -3.19 -5.98 2.38
C SER A 21 -2.90 -5.94 3.90
N ILE A 22 -3.20 -4.81 4.56
CA ILE A 22 -3.14 -4.67 6.02
C ILE A 22 -4.04 -5.71 6.70
N ARG A 23 -5.30 -5.84 6.28
CA ARG A 23 -6.24 -6.80 6.88
C ARG A 23 -5.78 -8.24 6.71
N ARG A 24 -5.22 -8.59 5.55
CA ARG A 24 -4.65 -9.92 5.30
C ARG A 24 -3.46 -10.18 6.21
N PHE A 25 -2.52 -9.24 6.30
CA PHE A 25 -1.34 -9.32 7.16
C PHE A 25 -1.70 -9.57 8.63
N VAL A 26 -2.65 -8.80 9.17
CA VAL A 26 -3.10 -8.96 10.55
C VAL A 26 -3.82 -10.30 10.76
N ARG A 27 -4.64 -10.72 9.79
CA ARG A 27 -5.40 -11.97 9.87
C ARG A 27 -4.49 -13.20 9.90
N THR A 28 -3.44 -13.24 9.08
CA THR A 28 -2.52 -14.39 9.02
C THR A 28 -1.70 -14.55 10.29
N ARG A 29 -1.53 -13.48 11.08
CA ARG A 29 -0.76 -13.45 12.33
C ARG A 29 -1.64 -13.40 13.58
N ARG A 30 -2.94 -13.67 13.45
CA ARG A 30 -3.88 -13.64 14.57
C ARG A 30 -3.49 -14.69 15.60
N GLY A 31 -3.32 -14.25 16.86
CA GLY A 31 -2.98 -15.14 17.98
C GLY A 31 -1.48 -15.44 18.13
N ALA A 32 -0.63 -14.88 17.28
CA ALA A 32 0.82 -14.93 17.43
C ALA A 32 1.37 -13.58 17.95
N ALA A 33 2.44 -13.62 18.72
CA ALA A 33 3.21 -12.41 19.04
C ALA A 33 3.95 -11.93 17.78
N TRP A 34 3.87 -10.64 17.49
CA TRP A 34 4.54 -10.07 16.33
C TRP A 34 6.04 -9.92 16.59
N THR A 35 6.84 -10.31 15.61
CA THR A 35 8.28 -10.11 15.63
C THR A 35 8.65 -8.68 15.25
N ALA A 36 9.90 -8.29 15.45
CA ALA A 36 10.42 -7.01 14.96
C ALA A 36 10.29 -6.88 13.42
N GLN A 37 10.45 -7.99 12.70
CA GLN A 37 10.26 -8.02 11.25
C GLN A 37 8.79 -7.80 10.87
N ASP A 38 7.85 -8.41 11.60
CA ASP A 38 6.41 -8.18 11.37
C ASP A 38 6.03 -6.72 11.63
N MET A 39 6.58 -6.12 12.69
CA MET A 39 6.37 -4.70 12.96
C MET A 39 6.90 -3.81 11.83
N ALA A 40 8.06 -4.14 11.26
CA ALA A 40 8.63 -3.41 10.13
C ALA A 40 7.79 -3.56 8.85
N GLU A 41 7.34 -4.77 8.54
CA GLU A 41 6.45 -5.03 7.39
C GLU A 41 5.11 -4.30 7.54
N TYR A 42 4.54 -4.31 8.75
CA TYR A 42 3.31 -3.58 9.06
C TYR A 42 3.48 -2.07 8.92
N ALA A 43 4.61 -1.51 9.34
CA ALA A 43 4.90 -0.08 9.17
C ALA A 43 4.92 0.33 7.69
N VAL A 44 5.55 -0.47 6.82
CA VAL A 44 5.55 -0.24 5.37
C VAL A 44 4.12 -0.26 4.81
N LEU A 45 3.30 -1.23 5.22
CA LEU A 45 1.90 -1.30 4.79
C LEU A 45 1.10 -0.05 5.23
N LEU A 46 1.36 0.46 6.44
CA LEU A 46 0.75 1.70 6.93
C LEU A 46 1.21 2.94 6.15
N GLU A 47 2.48 3.04 5.78
CA GLU A 47 3.01 4.14 4.97
C GLU A 47 2.33 4.17 3.59
N VAL A 48 2.26 3.02 2.92
CA VAL A 48 1.59 2.88 1.62
C VAL A 48 0.12 3.30 1.71
N TRP A 49 -0.60 2.81 2.73
CA TRP A 49 -2.00 3.20 2.96
C TRP A 49 -2.12 4.71 3.24
N THR A 50 -1.24 5.28 4.05
CA THR A 50 -1.25 6.70 4.39
C THR A 50 -1.05 7.58 3.16
N HIS A 51 -0.10 7.23 2.29
CA HIS A 51 0.13 7.94 1.04
C HIS A 51 -1.08 7.82 0.10
N ALA A 52 -1.64 6.62 -0.06
CA ALA A 52 -2.79 6.39 -0.91
C ALA A 52 -4.06 7.10 -0.39
N ALA A 53 -4.26 7.14 0.93
CA ALA A 53 -5.41 7.78 1.57
C ALA A 53 -5.34 9.32 1.53
N ARG A 54 -4.15 9.91 1.43
CA ARG A 54 -3.98 11.37 1.29
C ARG A 54 -4.19 11.90 -0.12
N LYS A 55 -3.99 11.08 -1.17
CA LYS A 55 -4.23 11.48 -2.57
C LYS A 55 -5.64 12.04 -2.84
N PRO A 56 -6.75 11.41 -2.39
CA PRO A 56 -8.09 11.99 -2.62
C PRO A 56 -8.31 13.32 -1.90
N VAL A 57 -7.54 13.64 -0.84
CA VAL A 57 -7.64 14.91 -0.10
C VAL A 57 -6.93 16.05 -0.84
N VAL A 58 -5.86 15.76 -1.58
CA VAL A 58 -5.09 16.76 -2.33
C VAL A 58 -5.74 17.10 -3.68
N GLU A 59 -6.42 16.15 -4.33
CA GLU A 59 -7.12 16.41 -5.60
C GLU A 59 -8.45 17.17 -5.43
N ALA A 60 -8.96 17.31 -4.20
CA ALA A 60 -10.23 17.97 -3.88
C ALA A 60 -10.09 19.40 -3.30
N ALA A 61 -8.87 19.94 -3.22
CA ALA A 61 -8.54 21.23 -2.59
C ALA A 61 -8.14 22.31 -3.59
#